data_AF-A0A7V8FS21-F1
#
_entry.id   AF-A0A7V8FS21-F1
#
_cell.length_a   1.000
_cell.length_b   1.000
_cell.length_c   1.000
_cell.angle_alpha   90.00
_cell.angle_beta   90.00
_cell.angle_gamma   90.00
#
_symmetry.space_group_name_H-M   'P 1'
#
loop_
_entity.id
_entity.type
_entity.pdbx_description
1 polymer ?
#
loop_
_entity_poly.entity_id
_entity_poly.type
_entity_poly.pdbx_seq_one_letter_code
_entity_poly.pdbx_strand_id
1 'polypeptide(L)'
;MISHVPTQSSATGSAAAPRVVRATGRWLARRGRRFGLVVFLVVAWQALCSAGWVNPTLLPSPAAVTDTLWYLLRSGELQRHVGASVLRVLQGFAVAAAAALVLGIAMGVWRRLDSVVDLLIQILKPVPPIAWIPLSILWFGIDEGAKAFIIALGAFFPILW
;
A
#
# COMPACT_ATOMS: atom_id res chain seq x y z
N MET A 1 67.57 28.31 54.72
CA MET A 1 66.91 29.64 54.84
C MET A 1 66.04 29.78 53.59
N ILE A 2 64.75 29.42 53.67
CA ILE A 2 63.60 30.36 53.72
C ILE A 2 63.68 31.30 52.48
N SER A 3 62.80 31.30 51.47
CA SER A 3 61.33 31.29 51.48
C SER A 3 60.72 31.48 50.08
N HIS A 4 59.47 31.01 49.94
CA HIS A 4 58.31 31.58 49.20
C HIS A 4 58.16 31.47 47.66
N VAL A 5 57.23 30.57 47.33
CA VAL A 5 56.30 30.38 46.18
C VAL A 5 55.29 31.57 46.07
N PRO A 6 54.38 31.73 45.07
CA PRO A 6 54.33 31.52 43.59
C PRO A 6 53.78 32.76 42.81
N THR A 7 53.74 32.68 41.47
CA THR A 7 52.65 33.30 40.67
C THR A 7 52.20 32.38 39.53
N GLN A 8 50.89 32.14 39.49
CA GLN A 8 50.13 31.25 38.61
C GLN A 8 49.86 31.87 37.22
N SER A 9 49.09 31.13 36.40
CA SER A 9 48.28 31.55 35.23
C SER A 9 48.89 31.08 33.90
N SER A 10 48.22 30.33 33.04
CA SER A 10 46.81 29.90 32.98
C SER A 10 46.69 28.86 31.87
N ALA A 11 46.03 27.74 32.17
CA ALA A 11 45.49 26.84 31.18
C ALA A 11 44.43 27.57 30.35
N THR A 12 44.62 27.64 29.03
CA THR A 12 43.52 27.93 28.08
C THR A 12 43.22 26.67 27.30
N GLY A 13 42.25 25.91 27.82
CA GLY A 13 41.58 24.84 27.09
C GLY A 13 40.87 25.42 25.87
N SER A 14 41.28 24.95 24.69
CA SER A 14 40.53 25.14 23.45
C SER A 14 39.25 24.31 23.55
N ALA A 15 38.16 24.95 23.99
CA ALA A 15 36.84 24.35 24.06
C ALA A 15 36.30 24.15 22.64
N ALA A 16 36.32 22.90 22.17
CA ALA A 16 35.63 22.48 20.95
C ALA A 16 34.12 22.74 21.09
N ALA A 17 33.59 23.64 20.25
CA ALA A 17 32.16 23.93 20.20
C ALA A 17 31.33 22.67 19.85
N PRO A 18 30.16 22.47 20.49
CA PRO A 18 29.38 21.25 20.31
C PRO A 18 28.69 21.22 18.93
N ARG A 19 29.13 20.31 18.05
CA ARG A 19 28.58 20.09 16.69
C ARG A 19 27.17 19.48 16.64
N VAL A 20 26.57 19.15 17.79
CA VAL A 20 25.39 18.25 17.87
C VAL A 20 24.05 18.99 17.67
N VAL A 21 23.97 20.30 17.95
CA VAL A 21 22.68 21.03 17.99
C VAL A 21 22.07 21.31 16.61
N ARG A 22 22.84 21.25 15.51
CA ARG A 22 22.34 21.56 14.15
C ARG A 22 21.65 20.39 13.43
N ALA A 23 21.70 19.17 13.99
CA ALA A 23 21.15 17.99 13.33
C ALA A 23 19.63 17.86 13.46
N THR A 24 19.06 18.24 14.60
CA THR A 24 17.65 18.01 14.96
C THR A 24 16.68 18.96 14.24
N GLY A 25 17.04 20.24 14.09
CA GLY A 25 16.21 21.23 13.40
C GLY A 25 15.97 20.92 11.91
N ARG A 26 16.92 20.24 11.25
CA ARG A 26 16.79 19.83 9.85
C ARG A 26 15.86 18.64 9.65
N TRP A 27 15.59 17.84 10.68
CA TRP A 27 14.64 16.72 10.59
C TRP A 27 13.20 17.19 10.74
N LEU A 28 12.93 18.11 11.68
CA LEU A 28 11.63 18.79 11.81
C LEU A 28 11.33 19.69 10.61
N ALA A 29 12.29 20.48 10.12
CA ALA A 29 12.09 21.35 8.96
C ALA A 29 11.84 20.58 7.65
N ARG A 30 12.43 19.38 7.50
CA ARG A 30 12.17 18.49 6.35
C ARG A 30 10.82 17.77 6.45
N ARG A 31 10.35 17.47 7.66
CA ARG A 31 9.04 16.85 7.90
C ARG A 31 7.89 17.85 7.78
N GLY A 32 8.07 19.07 8.30
CA GLY A 32 7.11 20.18 8.16
C GLY A 32 6.90 20.61 6.70
N ARG A 33 7.97 20.62 5.89
CA ARG A 33 7.86 20.95 4.45
C ARG A 33 6.99 19.97 3.66
N ARG A 34 7.00 18.67 4.04
CA ARG A 34 6.18 17.64 3.38
C ARG A 34 4.70 17.78 3.73
N PHE A 35 4.38 18.06 4.99
CA PHE A 35 3.00 18.34 5.42
C PHE A 35 2.46 19.64 4.82
N GLY A 36 3.29 20.70 4.75
CA GLY A 36 2.91 21.96 4.13
C GLY A 36 2.53 21.80 2.65
N LEU A 37 3.24 20.96 1.90
CA LEU A 37 2.91 20.67 0.51
C LEU A 37 1.54 19.96 0.37
N VAL A 38 1.26 18.96 1.20
CA VAL A 38 -0.02 18.24 1.15
C VAL A 38 -1.18 19.17 1.49
N VAL A 39 -1.05 19.96 2.55
CA VAL A 39 -2.08 20.93 2.95
C VAL A 39 -2.29 21.96 1.84
N PHE A 40 -1.21 22.50 1.27
CA PHE A 40 -1.30 23.42 0.14
C PHE A 40 -2.04 22.81 -1.05
N LEU A 41 -1.74 21.56 -1.42
CA LEU A 41 -2.42 20.86 -2.51
C LEU A 41 -3.91 20.66 -2.24
N VAL A 42 -4.29 20.29 -1.01
CA VAL A 42 -5.71 20.10 -0.63
C VAL A 42 -6.46 21.43 -0.65
N VAL A 43 -5.86 22.50 -0.12
CA VAL A 43 -6.47 23.84 -0.12
C VAL A 43 -6.58 24.38 -1.55
N ALA A 44 -5.54 24.22 -2.37
CA ALA A 44 -5.57 24.60 -3.78
C ALA A 44 -6.66 23.82 -4.54
N TRP A 45 -6.77 22.51 -4.29
CA TRP A 45 -7.82 21.67 -4.87
C TRP A 45 -9.22 22.15 -4.45
N GLN A 46 -9.46 22.37 -3.16
CA GLN A 46 -10.71 22.92 -2.65
C GLN A 46 -11.02 24.27 -3.31
N ALA A 47 -10.03 25.15 -3.40
CA ALA A 47 -10.17 26.47 -4.02
C ALA A 47 -10.55 26.35 -5.50
N LEU A 48 -9.85 25.52 -6.28
CA LEU A 48 -10.13 25.27 -7.70
C LEU A 48 -11.55 24.73 -7.92
N CYS A 49 -11.99 23.79 -7.09
CA CYS A 49 -13.36 23.26 -7.16
C CYS A 49 -14.40 24.32 -6.78
N SER A 50 -14.16 25.08 -5.71
CA SER A 50 -15.10 26.13 -5.25
C SER A 50 -15.20 27.33 -6.19
N ALA A 51 -14.13 27.63 -6.93
CA ALA A 51 -14.10 28.67 -7.94
C ALA A 51 -14.83 28.28 -9.23
N GLY A 52 -15.29 27.03 -9.35
CA GLY A 52 -15.99 26.52 -10.53
C GLY A 52 -15.07 26.26 -11.74
N TRP A 53 -13.75 26.23 -11.54
CA TRP A 53 -12.78 26.03 -12.62
C TRP A 53 -12.67 24.56 -13.04
N VAL A 54 -13.23 23.65 -12.24
CA VAL A 54 -13.21 22.20 -12.47
C VAL A 54 -14.63 21.67 -12.41
N ASN A 55 -14.96 20.74 -13.32
CA ASN A 55 -16.27 20.11 -13.33
C ASN A 55 -16.46 19.27 -12.04
N PRO A 56 -17.44 19.60 -11.19
CA PRO A 56 -17.64 18.92 -9.90
C PRO A 56 -18.06 17.45 -10.05
N THR A 57 -18.54 17.03 -11.23
CA THR A 57 -18.82 15.63 -11.54
C THR A 57 -17.55 14.82 -11.80
N LEU A 58 -16.51 15.46 -12.35
CA LEU A 58 -15.22 14.81 -12.60
C LEU A 58 -14.30 14.87 -11.37
N LEU A 59 -14.35 15.98 -10.64
CA LEU A 59 -13.49 16.21 -9.48
C LEU A 59 -14.31 16.86 -8.34
N PRO A 60 -14.96 16.05 -7.48
CA PRO A 60 -15.67 16.59 -6.32
C PRO A 60 -14.69 17.30 -5.39
N SER A 61 -15.17 18.33 -4.69
CA SER A 61 -14.34 19.05 -3.73
C SER A 61 -13.96 18.15 -2.54
N PRO A 62 -12.79 18.37 -1.91
CA PRO A 62 -12.41 17.68 -0.68
C PRO A 62 -13.52 17.64 0.37
N ALA A 63 -14.22 18.75 0.58
CA ALA A 63 -15.35 18.83 1.51
C ALA A 63 -16.50 17.89 1.11
N ALA A 64 -16.89 17.87 -0.16
CA ALA A 64 -17.95 16.99 -0.65
C ALA A 64 -17.57 15.51 -0.52
N VAL A 65 -16.29 15.17 -0.71
CA VAL A 65 -15.77 13.81 -0.47
C VAL A 65 -15.90 13.43 1.00
N THR A 66 -15.55 14.33 1.94
CA THR A 66 -15.68 14.06 3.38
C THR A 66 -17.13 13.93 3.84
N ASP A 67 -18.03 14.75 3.31
CA ASP A 67 -19.46 14.70 3.63
C ASP A 67 -20.09 13.40 3.11
N THR A 68 -19.77 13.02 1.87
CA THR A 68 -20.22 11.77 1.27
C THR A 68 -19.68 10.56 2.03
N LEU A 69 -18.41 10.59 2.43
CA LEU A 69 -17.81 9.55 3.25
C LEU A 69 -18.56 9.39 4.57
N TRP A 70 -18.84 10.48 5.27
CA TRP A 70 -19.56 10.45 6.54
C TRP A 70 -21.00 9.94 6.39
N TYR A 71 -21.69 10.38 5.33
CA TYR A 71 -23.02 9.91 4.98
C TYR A 71 -23.03 8.39 4.73
N LEU A 72 -22.15 7.89 3.86
CA LEU A 72 -22.06 6.46 3.52
C LEU A 72 -21.65 5.59 4.72
N LEU A 73 -20.83 6.16 5.61
CA LEU A 73 -20.42 5.48 6.84
C LEU A 73 -21.57 5.37 7.85
N ARG A 74 -22.42 6.40 7.97
CA ARG A 74 -23.61 6.38 8.83
C ARG A 74 -24.75 5.57 8.25
N SER A 75 -24.93 5.58 6.92
CA SER A 75 -25.97 4.79 6.26
C SER A 75 -25.70 3.29 6.28
N GLY A 76 -24.46 2.86 6.55
CA GLY A 76 -24.04 1.46 6.52
C GLY A 76 -23.73 0.95 5.11
N GLU A 77 -23.94 1.79 4.09
CA GLU A 77 -23.77 1.42 2.68
C GLU A 77 -22.30 1.17 2.35
N LEU A 78 -21.39 2.00 2.89
CA LEU A 78 -19.95 1.80 2.73
C LEU A 78 -19.52 0.42 3.25
N GLN A 79 -19.96 0.07 4.47
CA GLN A 79 -19.63 -1.20 5.11
C GLN A 79 -20.18 -2.38 4.34
N ARG A 80 -21.40 -2.26 3.79
CA ARG A 80 -22.00 -3.32 2.98
C ARG A 80 -21.22 -3.57 1.69
N HIS A 81 -20.83 -2.52 0.97
CA HIS A 81 -20.07 -2.67 -0.27
C HIS A 81 -18.64 -3.15 -0.03
N VAL A 82 -17.96 -2.60 0.99
CA VAL A 82 -16.63 -3.05 1.39
C VAL A 82 -16.69 -4.51 1.85
N GLY A 83 -17.66 -4.87 2.69
CA GLY A 83 -17.87 -6.23 3.18
C GLY A 83 -18.11 -7.23 2.05
N ALA A 84 -18.97 -6.88 1.08
CA ALA A 84 -19.19 -7.71 -0.11
C ALA A 84 -17.90 -7.89 -0.93
N SER A 85 -17.10 -6.83 -1.09
CA SER A 85 -15.81 -6.90 -1.79
C SER A 85 -14.82 -7.80 -1.06
N VAL A 86 -14.70 -7.64 0.26
CA VAL A 86 -13.82 -8.45 1.10
C VAL A 86 -14.23 -9.91 1.07
N LEU A 87 -15.52 -10.22 1.22
CA LEU A 87 -16.02 -11.59 1.21
C LEU A 87 -15.69 -12.29 -0.10
N ARG A 88 -15.87 -11.60 -1.23
CA ARG A 88 -15.51 -12.10 -2.55
C ARG A 88 -14.01 -12.42 -2.66
N VAL A 89 -13.15 -11.53 -2.15
CA VAL A 89 -11.70 -11.76 -2.12
C VAL A 89 -11.36 -12.97 -1.27
N LEU A 90 -11.95 -13.09 -0.08
CA LEU A 90 -11.73 -14.22 0.82
C LEU A 90 -12.18 -15.55 0.21
N GLN A 91 -13.33 -15.58 -0.46
CA GLN A 91 -13.83 -16.78 -1.14
C GLN A 91 -12.90 -17.23 -2.26
N GLY A 92 -12.52 -16.31 -3.16
CA GLY A 92 -11.59 -16.62 -4.25
C GLY A 92 -10.21 -17.05 -3.73
N PHE A 93 -9.70 -16.33 -2.72
CA PHE A 93 -8.43 -16.64 -2.08
C PHE A 93 -8.44 -18.01 -1.38
N ALA A 94 -9.51 -18.34 -0.64
CA ALA A 94 -9.60 -19.63 0.05
C ALA A 94 -9.57 -20.81 -0.92
N VAL A 95 -10.28 -20.70 -2.05
CA VAL A 95 -10.25 -21.71 -3.12
C VAL A 95 -8.85 -21.82 -3.72
N ALA A 96 -8.22 -20.69 -4.04
CA ALA A 96 -6.86 -20.68 -4.58
C ALA A 96 -5.84 -21.28 -3.62
N ALA A 97 -5.88 -20.88 -2.35
CA ALA A 97 -4.98 -21.35 -1.31
C ALA A 97 -5.12 -22.85 -1.09
N ALA A 98 -6.35 -23.37 -1.02
CA ALA A 98 -6.60 -24.80 -0.89
C ALA A 98 -6.04 -25.58 -2.09
N ALA A 99 -6.31 -25.12 -3.32
CA ALA A 99 -5.84 -25.76 -4.53
C ALA A 99 -4.30 -25.72 -4.66
N ALA A 100 -3.69 -24.56 -4.40
CA ALA A 100 -2.24 -24.37 -4.46
C ALA A 100 -1.53 -25.17 -3.37
N LEU A 101 -2.08 -25.25 -2.16
CA LEU A 101 -1.51 -26.06 -1.09
C LEU A 101 -1.52 -27.55 -1.45
N VAL A 102 -2.65 -28.07 -1.94
CA VAL A 102 -2.75 -29.48 -2.35
C VAL A 102 -1.77 -29.77 -3.49
N LEU A 103 -1.70 -28.91 -4.50
CA LEU A 103 -0.79 -29.10 -5.63
C LEU A 103 0.68 -28.95 -5.23
N GLY A 104 1.02 -27.96 -4.40
CA GLY A 104 2.37 -27.72 -3.92
C GLY A 104 2.91 -28.88 -3.08
N ILE A 105 2.07 -29.46 -2.21
CA ILE A 105 2.43 -30.69 -1.48
C ILE A 105 2.67 -31.85 -2.46
N ALA A 106 1.80 -32.02 -3.45
CA ALA A 106 1.95 -33.08 -4.46
C ALA A 106 3.24 -32.91 -5.28
N MET A 107 3.61 -31.68 -5.65
CA MET A 107 4.88 -31.37 -6.33
C MET A 107 6.09 -31.69 -5.44
N GLY A 108 6.01 -31.39 -4.13
CA GLY A 108 7.07 -31.72 -3.17
C GLY A 108 7.30 -33.22 -3.00
N VAL A 109 6.28 -34.05 -3.18
CA VAL A 109 6.37 -35.52 -3.08
C VAL A 109 6.75 -36.16 -4.42
N TRP A 110 6.27 -35.63 -5.54
CA TRP A 110 6.46 -36.23 -6.87
C TRP A 110 7.26 -35.34 -7.81
N ARG A 111 8.56 -35.66 -7.96
CA ARG A 111 9.48 -34.92 -8.83
C ARG A 111 9.07 -34.85 -10.31
N ARG A 112 8.32 -35.83 -10.83
CA ARG A 112 7.75 -35.75 -12.20
C ARG A 112 6.64 -34.72 -12.31
N LEU A 113 5.79 -34.62 -11.28
CA LEU A 113 4.68 -33.66 -11.27
C LEU A 113 5.24 -32.24 -11.20
N ASP A 114 6.24 -32.03 -10.34
CA ASP A 114 6.98 -30.77 -10.24
C ASP A 114 7.47 -30.27 -11.60
N SER A 115 8.20 -31.10 -12.36
CA SER A 115 8.72 -30.71 -13.68
C SER A 115 7.63 -30.39 -14.71
N VAL A 116 6.49 -31.10 -14.67
CA VAL A 116 5.37 -30.84 -15.61
C VAL A 116 4.65 -29.55 -15.24
N VAL A 117 4.35 -29.35 -13.96
CA VAL A 117 3.65 -28.15 -13.48
C VAL A 117 4.52 -26.91 -13.68
N ASP A 118 5.82 -26.99 -13.42
CA ASP A 118 6.75 -25.89 -13.66
C ASP A 118 6.76 -25.45 -15.14
N LEU A 119 6.79 -26.40 -16.07
CA LEU A 119 6.69 -26.11 -17.51
C LEU A 119 5.36 -25.39 -17.85
N LEU A 120 4.24 -25.86 -17.32
CA LEU A 120 2.93 -25.23 -17.54
C LEU A 120 2.90 -23.82 -16.96
N ILE A 121 3.44 -23.61 -15.76
CA ILE A 121 3.52 -22.29 -15.13
C ILE A 121 4.37 -21.35 -15.97
N GLN A 122 5.51 -21.79 -16.49
CA GLN A 122 6.37 -20.96 -17.35
C GLN A 122 5.62 -20.48 -18.61
N ILE A 123 4.73 -21.32 -19.18
CA ILE A 123 3.89 -20.95 -20.32
C ILE A 123 2.76 -19.99 -19.92
N LEU A 124 2.14 -20.17 -18.74
CA LEU A 124 1.02 -19.34 -18.29
C LEU A 124 1.48 -17.99 -17.70
N LYS A 125 2.70 -17.90 -17.16
CA LYS A 125 3.26 -16.70 -16.53
C LYS A 125 3.16 -15.41 -17.35
N PRO A 126 3.43 -15.38 -18.67
CA PRO A 126 3.28 -14.17 -19.47
C PRO A 126 1.83 -13.78 -19.77
N VAL A 127 0.84 -14.65 -19.49
CA VAL A 127 -0.57 -14.36 -19.79
C VAL A 127 -1.12 -13.36 -18.77
N PRO A 128 -1.55 -12.16 -19.20
CA PRO A 128 -2.06 -11.17 -18.27
C PRO A 128 -3.39 -11.64 -17.66
N PRO A 129 -3.66 -11.37 -16.36
CA PRO A 129 -4.90 -11.79 -15.71
C PRO A 129 -6.18 -11.35 -16.44
N ILE A 130 -6.15 -10.20 -17.12
CA ILE A 130 -7.29 -9.66 -17.88
C ILE A 130 -7.72 -10.55 -19.06
N ALA A 131 -6.81 -11.36 -19.62
CA ALA A 131 -7.11 -12.27 -20.72
C ALA A 131 -8.10 -13.38 -20.31
N TRP A 132 -8.24 -13.64 -19.01
CA TRP A 132 -9.13 -14.66 -18.47
C TRP A 132 -10.57 -14.18 -18.29
N ILE A 133 -10.85 -12.88 -18.42
CA ILE A 133 -12.19 -12.32 -18.22
C ILE A 133 -13.25 -12.96 -19.14
N PRO A 134 -13.04 -13.08 -20.47
CA PRO A 134 -14.06 -13.62 -21.36
C PRO A 134 -14.43 -15.07 -21.02
N LEU A 135 -13.41 -15.88 -20.69
CA LEU A 135 -13.59 -17.28 -20.31
C LEU A 135 -14.33 -17.42 -18.98
N SER A 136 -14.01 -16.54 -18.03
CA SER A 136 -14.70 -16.49 -16.73
C SER A 136 -16.18 -16.13 -16.89
N ILE A 137 -16.49 -15.18 -17.77
CA ILE A 137 -17.87 -14.79 -18.08
C ILE A 137 -18.59 -15.93 -18.79
N LEU A 138 -17.94 -16.66 -19.69
CA LEU A 138 -18.55 -17.78 -20.40
C LEU A 138 -18.93 -18.92 -19.45
N TRP A 139 -18.07 -19.25 -18.47
CA TRP A 139 -18.34 -20.34 -17.52
C TRP A 139 -19.27 -19.95 -16.39
N PHE A 140 -19.06 -18.77 -15.79
CA PHE A 140 -19.74 -18.37 -14.55
C PHE A 140 -20.77 -17.25 -14.76
N GLY A 141 -20.91 -16.72 -15.97
CA GLY A 141 -21.73 -15.55 -16.26
C GLY A 141 -21.09 -14.22 -15.84
N ILE A 142 -21.85 -13.14 -15.95
CA ILE A 142 -21.41 -11.78 -15.58
C ILE A 142 -21.55 -11.47 -14.07
N ASP A 143 -21.79 -12.49 -13.26
CA ASP A 143 -22.13 -12.36 -11.84
C ASP A 143 -20.88 -12.43 -10.92
N GLU A 144 -21.10 -12.67 -9.63
CA GLU A 144 -20.09 -12.84 -8.59
C GLU A 144 -19.10 -13.98 -8.87
N GLY A 145 -19.55 -15.05 -9.53
CA GLY A 145 -18.72 -16.21 -9.85
C GLY A 145 -17.50 -15.88 -10.72
N ALA A 146 -17.67 -15.07 -11.77
CA ALA A 146 -16.57 -14.67 -12.63
C ALA A 146 -15.54 -13.82 -11.90
N LYS A 147 -15.98 -12.92 -11.01
CA LYS A 147 -15.09 -12.08 -10.21
C LYS A 147 -14.28 -12.96 -9.24
N ALA A 148 -14.93 -13.90 -8.55
CA ALA A 148 -14.28 -14.81 -7.63
C ALA A 148 -13.27 -15.73 -8.35
N PHE A 149 -13.58 -16.21 -9.55
CA PHE A 149 -12.66 -17.02 -10.36
C PHE A 149 -11.38 -16.26 -10.73
N ILE A 150 -11.51 -15.01 -11.19
CA ILE A 150 -10.33 -14.19 -11.53
C ILE A 150 -9.45 -13.94 -10.30
N ILE A 151 -10.06 -13.69 -9.13
CA ILE A 151 -9.34 -13.56 -7.86
C ILE A 151 -8.62 -14.86 -7.53
N ALA A 152 -9.30 -15.99 -7.65
CA ALA A 152 -8.72 -17.29 -7.36
C ALA A 152 -7.52 -17.58 -8.27
N LEU A 153 -7.67 -17.34 -9.57
CA LEU A 153 -6.60 -17.53 -10.55
C LEU A 153 -5.40 -16.61 -10.27
N GLY A 154 -5.66 -15.33 -9.96
CA GLY A 154 -4.62 -14.36 -9.65
C GLY A 154 -3.88 -14.66 -8.34
N ALA A 155 -4.57 -15.22 -7.35
CA ALA A 155 -3.98 -15.63 -6.08
C ALA A 155 -3.28 -16.99 -6.14
N PHE A 156 -3.71 -17.90 -7.02
CA PHE A 156 -3.21 -19.27 -7.10
C PHE A 156 -1.70 -19.33 -7.39
N PHE A 157 -1.23 -18.64 -8.43
CA PHE A 157 0.18 -18.72 -8.83
C PHE A 157 1.15 -18.14 -7.78
N PRO A 158 0.89 -16.96 -7.17
CA PRO A 158 1.74 -16.46 -6.09
C PRO A 158 1.76 -17.33 -4.83
N ILE A 159 0.70 -18.11 -4.55
CA ILE A 159 0.65 -19.01 -3.39
C ILE A 159 1.42 -20.30 -3.65
N LEU A 160 1.40 -20.78 -4.89
CA LEU A 160 2.09 -22.01 -5.28
C LEU A 160 3.62 -21.84 -5.32
N TRP A 161 4.13 -20.60 -5.29
CA TRP A 161 5.54 -20.24 -5.44
C TRP A 161 6.19 -19.84 -4.12
#